data_AF-A0A1E4IE92-F1
#
_entry.id   AF-A0A1E4IE92-F1
#
_cell.length_a   1.000
_cell.length_b   1.000
_cell.length_c   1.000
_cell.angle_alpha   90.00
_cell.angle_beta   90.00
_cell.angle_gamma   90.00
#
_symmetry.space_group_name_H-M   'P 1'
#
loop_
_entity.id
_entity.type
_entity.pdbx_description
1 polymer ?
#
loop_
_entity_poly.entity_id
_entity_poly.type
_entity_poly.pdbx_seq_one_letter_code
_entity_poly.pdbx_strand_id
1 'polypeptide(L)'
;MAMAILVDYVCPTCAGRFEARVAIPPPTSRDCPACGSTARRAWAPVGLSRGGASAPAGPRAATAEPSLCTRNPDVLGLCHMTPDAGRAWVARVRGDNRTLERELAKQEAAAAVRTPKLDDVLSHSHARPAPAG
;
A
#
# COMPACT_ATOMS: atom_id res chain seq x y z
N MET A 1 -31.17 -0.82 -15.69
CA MET A 1 -30.80 0.41 -14.94
C MET A 1 -29.28 0.50 -14.92
N ALA A 2 -28.70 1.59 -15.42
CA ALA A 2 -27.24 1.78 -15.35
C ALA A 2 -26.85 2.16 -13.92
N MET A 3 -25.91 1.42 -13.33
CA MET A 3 -25.36 1.75 -12.00
C MET A 3 -24.43 2.96 -12.12
N ALA A 4 -24.57 3.92 -11.21
CA ALA A 4 -23.77 5.15 -11.20
C ALA A 4 -23.11 5.35 -9.83
N ILE A 5 -21.87 5.84 -9.84
CA ILE A 5 -21.05 6.12 -8.66
C ILE A 5 -20.56 7.57 -8.68
N LEU A 6 -20.14 8.10 -7.53
CA LEU A 6 -19.45 9.39 -7.45
C LEU A 6 -17.94 9.19 -7.65
N VAL A 7 -17.35 10.06 -8.46
CA VAL A 7 -15.91 10.03 -8.78
C VAL A 7 -15.34 11.44 -8.73
N ASP A 8 -14.19 11.59 -8.07
CA ASP A 8 -13.40 12.81 -8.05
C ASP A 8 -12.58 13.00 -9.33
N TYR A 9 -12.56 14.24 -9.84
CA TYR A 9 -11.70 14.67 -10.93
C TYR A 9 -10.83 15.86 -10.49
N VAL A 10 -9.60 15.91 -11.02
CA VAL A 10 -8.67 17.03 -10.85
C VAL A 10 -8.25 17.56 -12.22
N CYS A 11 -8.37 18.86 -12.38
CA CYS A 11 -7.89 19.56 -13.57
C CYS A 11 -6.42 19.95 -13.41
N PRO A 12 -5.51 19.48 -14.28
CA PRO A 12 -4.10 19.89 -14.20
C PRO A 12 -3.88 21.35 -14.61
N THR A 13 -4.81 21.96 -15.37
CA THR A 13 -4.68 23.33 -15.87
C THR A 13 -4.98 24.37 -14.80
N CYS A 14 -6.13 24.26 -14.12
CA CYS A 14 -6.56 25.25 -13.13
C CYS A 14 -6.45 24.76 -11.69
N ALA A 15 -5.91 23.56 -11.47
CA ALA A 15 -5.89 22.86 -10.17
C ALA A 15 -7.28 22.62 -9.53
N GLY A 16 -8.37 22.91 -10.25
CA GLY A 16 -9.73 22.70 -9.78
C GLY A 16 -10.04 21.23 -9.54
N ARG A 17 -10.75 20.94 -8.45
CA ARG A 17 -11.26 19.60 -8.12
C ARG A 17 -12.77 19.61 -8.03
N PHE A 18 -13.39 18.55 -8.52
CA PHE A 18 -14.85 18.42 -8.52
C PHE A 18 -15.27 16.95 -8.55
N GLU A 19 -16.45 16.68 -8.01
CA GLU A 19 -17.09 15.37 -8.03
C GLU A 19 -18.08 15.28 -9.19
N ALA A 20 -18.19 14.11 -9.81
CA ALA A 20 -19.22 13.84 -10.81
C ALA A 20 -19.84 12.46 -10.60
N ARG A 21 -21.17 12.39 -10.72
CA ARG A 21 -21.90 11.13 -10.78
C ARG A 21 -21.79 10.54 -12.17
N VAL A 22 -21.21 9.35 -12.29
CA VAL A 22 -20.87 8.71 -13.57
C VAL A 22 -21.32 7.25 -13.60
N ALA A 23 -21.65 6.75 -14.79
CA ALA A 23 -21.97 5.34 -15.00
C ALA A 23 -20.74 4.46 -14.77
N ILE A 24 -20.97 3.20 -14.39
CA ILE A 24 -19.94 2.16 -14.37
C ILE A 24 -19.80 1.57 -15.80
N PRO A 25 -18.58 1.46 -16.36
CA PRO A 25 -17.29 1.81 -15.76
C PRO A 25 -17.04 3.33 -15.79
N PRO A 26 -16.53 3.92 -14.68
CA PRO A 26 -16.28 5.35 -14.62
C PRO A 26 -15.25 5.81 -15.68
N PRO A 27 -15.45 6.95 -16.36
CA PRO A 27 -14.50 7.46 -17.35
C PRO A 27 -13.22 7.99 -16.68
N THR A 28 -12.09 7.83 -17.36
CA THR A 28 -10.75 8.29 -16.93
C THR A 28 -10.61 9.81 -16.91
N SER A 29 -11.41 10.51 -17.69
CA SER A 29 -11.36 11.96 -17.88
C SER A 29 -12.74 12.57 -18.06
N ARG A 30 -12.86 13.87 -17.75
CA ARG A 30 -14.03 14.72 -17.99
C ARG A 30 -13.62 16.16 -18.23
N ASP A 31 -14.50 16.97 -18.81
CA ASP A 31 -14.27 18.40 -18.93
C ASP A 31 -14.35 19.08 -17.57
N CYS A 32 -13.40 19.98 -17.31
CA CYS A 32 -13.35 20.74 -16.08
C CYS A 32 -14.44 21.82 -16.09
N PRO A 33 -15.36 21.86 -15.11
CA PRO A 33 -16.43 22.86 -15.07
C PRO A 33 -15.91 24.27 -14.82
N ALA A 34 -14.68 24.43 -14.34
CA ALA A 34 -14.08 25.74 -14.05
C ALA A 34 -13.35 26.36 -15.25
N CYS A 35 -12.72 25.57 -16.12
CA CYS A 35 -11.87 26.09 -17.19
C CYS A 35 -12.01 25.39 -18.55
N GLY A 36 -12.88 24.39 -18.68
CA GLY A 36 -13.11 23.64 -19.92
C GLY A 36 -11.99 22.67 -20.34
N SER A 37 -10.83 22.69 -19.67
CA SER A 37 -9.74 21.72 -19.95
C SER A 37 -10.12 20.30 -19.52
N THR A 38 -9.41 19.29 -20.05
CA THR A 38 -9.60 17.89 -19.64
C THR A 38 -9.05 17.63 -18.23
N ALA A 39 -9.95 17.32 -17.30
CA ALA A 39 -9.63 16.82 -15.96
C ALA A 39 -9.48 15.29 -15.96
N ARG A 40 -8.64 14.77 -15.05
CA ARG A 40 -8.38 13.33 -14.88
C ARG A 40 -8.95 12.84 -13.54
N ARG A 41 -9.29 11.57 -13.45
CA ARG A 41 -9.70 10.96 -12.17
C ARG A 41 -8.64 11.20 -11.09
N ALA A 42 -9.09 11.62 -9.92
CA ALA A 42 -8.25 11.69 -8.73
C ALA A 42 -8.48 10.42 -7.90
N TRP A 43 -7.39 9.74 -7.53
CA TRP A 43 -7.43 8.48 -6.77
C TRP A 43 -7.21 8.66 -5.26
N ALA A 44 -6.99 9.91 -4.82
CA ALA A 44 -6.87 10.27 -3.41
C ALA A 44 -7.97 11.28 -3.05
N PRO A 45 -8.64 11.15 -1.89
CA PRO A 45 -9.72 12.04 -1.50
C PRO A 45 -9.23 13.48 -1.31
N VAL A 46 -10.15 14.44 -1.46
CA VAL A 46 -9.88 15.86 -1.25
C VAL A 46 -9.25 16.07 0.13
N GLY A 47 -8.11 16.77 0.18
CA GLY A 47 -7.35 17.02 1.41
C GLY A 47 -6.15 16.09 1.65
N LEU A 48 -6.10 14.90 1.04
CA LEU A 48 -4.96 13.98 1.18
C LEU A 48 -3.91 14.12 0.06
N SER A 49 -4.22 14.86 -1.01
CA SER A 49 -3.32 15.04 -2.17
C SER A 49 -2.39 16.26 -2.10
N ARG A 50 -2.41 17.05 -1.01
CA ARG A 50 -1.42 18.13 -0.84
C ARG A 50 -0.09 17.53 -0.40
N GLY A 51 0.66 17.01 -1.36
CA GLY A 51 2.05 16.60 -1.18
C GLY A 51 2.90 17.80 -0.79
N GLY A 52 3.29 17.82 0.48
CA GLY A 52 4.42 18.47 1.15
C GLY A 52 5.10 19.67 0.48
N ALA A 53 5.09 20.80 1.20
CA ALA A 53 6.22 21.73 1.15
C ALA A 53 7.52 20.94 1.30
N SER A 54 8.51 21.22 0.45
CA SER A 54 9.82 20.57 0.47
C SER A 54 10.40 20.57 1.89
N ALA A 55 10.44 19.41 2.53
CA ALA A 55 11.12 19.25 3.80
C ALA A 55 12.63 19.38 3.57
N PRO A 56 13.39 20.01 4.48
CA PRO A 56 14.85 20.08 4.38
C PRO A 56 15.44 18.68 4.35
N ALA A 57 16.50 18.50 3.56
CA ALA A 57 17.17 17.21 3.35
C ALA A 57 17.71 16.66 4.67
N GLY A 58 17.02 15.67 5.23
CA GLY A 58 17.52 14.85 6.32
C GLY A 58 18.54 13.82 5.82
N PRO A 59 19.30 13.19 6.73
CA PRO A 59 20.31 12.19 6.38
C PRO A 59 19.69 11.04 5.58
N ARG A 60 20.41 10.61 4.54
CA ARG A 60 20.00 9.54 3.61
C ARG A 60 19.79 8.23 4.38
N ALA A 61 18.54 7.79 4.48
CA ALA A 61 18.21 6.48 5.03
C ALA A 61 18.89 5.38 4.20
N ALA A 62 19.47 4.38 4.88
CA ALA A 62 20.01 3.19 4.24
C ALA A 62 18.94 2.57 3.32
N THR A 63 19.35 2.01 2.19
CA THR A 63 18.47 1.29 1.27
C THR A 63 17.79 0.15 2.02
N ALA A 64 16.53 0.36 2.39
CA ALA A 64 15.75 -0.67 3.06
C ALA A 64 15.53 -1.83 2.09
N GLU A 65 15.87 -3.04 2.54
CA GLU A 65 15.53 -4.28 1.85
C GLU A 65 14.03 -4.28 1.48
N PRO A 66 13.65 -4.73 0.27
CA PRO A 66 12.25 -4.80 -0.13
C PRO A 66 11.42 -5.63 0.87
N SER A 67 10.25 -5.11 1.23
CA SER A 67 9.32 -5.81 2.12
C SER A 67 8.93 -7.19 1.57
N LEU A 68 8.59 -8.13 2.46
CA LEU A 68 8.20 -9.49 2.06
C LEU A 68 6.99 -9.53 1.12
N CYS A 69 6.01 -8.65 1.31
CA CYS A 69 4.86 -8.53 0.42
C CYS A 69 5.25 -8.07 -0.99
N THR A 70 6.21 -7.14 -1.13
CA THR A 70 6.71 -6.69 -2.44
C THR A 70 7.42 -7.82 -3.18
N ARG A 71 8.12 -8.70 -2.45
CA ARG A 71 8.82 -9.85 -3.03
C ARG A 71 7.90 -11.05 -3.33
N ASN A 72 6.71 -11.10 -2.73
CA ASN A 72 5.75 -12.19 -2.86
C ASN A 72 4.32 -11.63 -3.08
N PRO A 73 4.08 -10.92 -4.20
CA PRO A 73 2.83 -10.18 -4.42
C PRO A 73 1.59 -11.09 -4.53
N ASP A 74 1.78 -12.37 -4.84
CA ASP A 74 0.74 -13.38 -4.96
C ASP A 74 0.41 -14.09 -3.64
N VAL A 75 1.21 -13.85 -2.58
CA VAL A 75 0.96 -14.40 -1.25
C VAL A 75 0.14 -13.39 -0.44
N LEU A 76 -1.14 -13.70 -0.26
CA LEU A 76 -2.08 -12.82 0.43
C LEU A 76 -1.74 -12.63 1.91
N GLY A 77 -2.05 -11.45 2.46
CA GLY A 77 -1.93 -11.16 3.89
C GLY A 77 -0.57 -10.63 4.36
N LEU A 78 0.49 -10.72 3.54
CA LEU A 78 1.85 -10.35 3.94
C LEU A 78 2.04 -8.87 4.31
N CYS A 79 1.19 -7.97 3.83
CA CYS A 79 1.26 -6.55 4.18
C CYS A 79 0.95 -6.27 5.65
N HIS A 80 0.33 -7.21 6.36
CA HIS A 80 -0.07 -7.07 7.76
C HIS A 80 0.66 -8.03 8.69
N MET A 81 1.68 -8.73 8.19
CA MET A 81 2.43 -9.70 8.98
C MET A 81 3.80 -9.16 9.38
N THR A 82 4.26 -9.55 10.57
CA THR A 82 5.68 -9.42 10.91
C THR A 82 6.53 -10.25 9.95
N PRO A 83 7.82 -9.90 9.74
CA PRO A 83 8.68 -10.66 8.85
C PRO A 83 8.80 -12.15 9.22
N ASP A 84 8.78 -12.47 10.51
CA ASP A 84 8.94 -13.84 11.00
C ASP A 84 7.69 -14.69 10.74
N ALA A 85 6.51 -14.14 10.99
CA ALA A 85 5.25 -14.81 10.65
C ALA A 85 5.07 -14.90 9.12
N GLY A 86 5.47 -13.86 8.38
CA GLY A 86 5.40 -13.81 6.92
C GLY A 86 6.27 -14.87 6.23
N ARG A 87 7.46 -15.18 6.75
CA ARG A 87 8.32 -16.22 6.15
C ARG A 87 7.74 -17.63 6.25
N ALA A 88 7.19 -17.98 7.41
CA ALA A 88 6.48 -19.25 7.58
C ALA A 88 5.28 -19.34 6.63
N TRP A 89 4.53 -18.25 6.48
CA TRP A 89 3.39 -18.18 5.58
C TRP A 89 3.77 -18.34 4.10
N VAL A 90 4.82 -17.65 3.65
CA VAL A 90 5.36 -17.82 2.29
C VAL A 90 5.75 -19.28 2.07
N ALA A 91 6.51 -19.89 2.98
CA ALA A 91 6.93 -21.28 2.86
C ALA A 91 5.72 -22.23 2.76
N ARG A 92 4.68 -22.01 3.56
CA ARG A 92 3.44 -22.78 3.53
C ARG A 92 2.71 -22.69 2.19
N VAL A 93 2.60 -21.49 1.61
CA VAL A 93 1.94 -21.27 0.31
C VAL A 93 2.75 -21.87 -0.83
N ARG A 94 4.09 -21.85 -0.73
CA ARG A 94 5.01 -22.41 -1.72
C ARG A 94 5.19 -23.93 -1.63
N GLY A 95 4.73 -24.56 -0.54
CA GLY A 95 4.99 -25.98 -0.27
C GLY A 95 6.44 -26.29 0.12
N ASP A 96 7.22 -25.29 0.54
CA ASP A 96 8.58 -25.48 1.03
C ASP A 96 8.55 -25.92 2.50
N ASN A 97 8.25 -27.21 2.71
CA ASN A 97 8.10 -27.78 4.04
C ASN A 97 9.39 -27.67 4.88
N ARG A 98 10.57 -27.76 4.25
CA ARG A 98 11.85 -27.62 4.96
C ARG A 98 12.00 -26.23 5.56
N THR A 99 11.66 -25.18 4.82
CA THR A 99 11.71 -23.81 5.32
C THR A 99 10.62 -23.55 6.35
N LEU A 100 9.42 -24.09 6.12
CA LEU A 100 8.30 -23.98 7.06
C LEU A 100 8.68 -24.56 8.43
N GLU A 101 9.20 -25.79 8.49
CA GLU A 101 9.61 -26.44 9.74
C GLU A 101 10.67 -25.62 10.49
N ARG A 102 11.65 -25.06 9.78
CA ARG A 102 12.69 -24.21 10.40
C ARG A 102 12.12 -22.94 11.01
N GLU A 103 11.18 -22.27 10.35
CA GLU A 103 10.57 -21.05 10.89
C GLU A 103 9.63 -21.36 12.05
N LEU A 104 8.86 -22.46 11.99
CA LEU A 104 8.02 -22.91 13.11
C LEU A 104 8.87 -23.26 14.34
N ALA A 105 9.97 -24.00 14.18
CA ALA A 105 10.88 -24.32 15.28
C ALA A 105 11.45 -23.06 15.96
N LYS A 106 11.75 -22.01 15.20
CA LYS A 106 12.19 -20.71 15.76
C LYS A 106 11.08 -20.03 16.55
N GLN A 107 9.85 -20.05 16.04
CA GLN A 107 8.70 -19.46 16.71
C GLN A 107 8.38 -20.23 18.01
N GLU A 108 8.45 -21.55 18.00
CA GLU A 108 8.29 -22.41 19.17
C GLU A 108 9.38 -22.15 20.22
N ALA A 109 10.65 -22.06 19.79
CA ALA A 109 11.75 -21.72 20.69
C ALA A 109 11.57 -20.34 21.33
N ALA A 110 11.09 -19.34 20.59
CA ALA A 110 10.76 -18.02 21.12
C ALA A 110 9.57 -18.08 22.10
N ALA A 111 8.54 -18.86 21.77
CA ALA A 111 7.35 -19.05 22.61
C ALA A 111 7.66 -19.74 23.94
N ALA A 112 8.66 -20.64 23.95
CA ALA A 112 9.15 -21.30 25.16
C ALA A 112 9.77 -20.33 26.17
N VAL A 113 10.30 -19.19 25.70
CA VAL A 113 10.93 -18.16 26.55
C VAL A 113 9.94 -17.05 26.92
N ARG A 114 9.01 -16.71 26.02
CA ARG A 114 8.03 -15.64 26.23
C ARG A 114 6.70 -15.99 25.58
N THR A 115 5.60 -15.78 26.30
CA THR A 115 4.26 -15.90 25.74
C THR A 115 4.09 -15.04 24.47
N PRO A 116 3.68 -15.63 23.34
CA PRO A 116 3.40 -14.90 22.11
C PRO A 116 2.28 -13.87 22.30
N LYS A 117 2.41 -12.74 21.62
CA LYS A 117 1.42 -11.65 21.55
C LYS A 117 0.99 -11.41 20.11
N LEU A 118 -0.12 -10.71 19.94
CA LEU A 118 -0.64 -10.39 18.61
C LEU A 118 0.38 -9.61 17.75
N ASP A 119 1.11 -8.69 18.37
CA ASP A 119 2.15 -7.88 17.72
C ASP A 119 3.34 -8.71 17.21
N ASP A 120 3.51 -9.96 17.68
CA ASP A 120 4.53 -10.87 17.17
C ASP A 120 4.16 -11.44 15.78
N VAL A 121 2.88 -11.36 15.40
CA VAL A 121 2.34 -11.88 14.14
C VAL A 121 1.86 -10.76 13.23
N LEU A 122 1.20 -9.75 13.80
CA LEU A 122 0.62 -8.65 13.05
C LEU A 122 1.48 -7.40 13.17
N SER A 123 1.90 -6.88 12.02
CA SER A 123 2.57 -5.60 11.92
C SER A 123 2.32 -4.99 10.56
N HIS A 124 2.13 -3.67 10.53
CA HIS A 124 2.05 -2.92 9.30
C HIS A 124 3.00 -1.71 9.39
N SER A 125 4.21 -1.89 8.87
CA SER A 125 5.20 -0.82 8.76
C SER A 125 5.80 -0.82 7.35
N HIS A 126 5.74 0.34 6.70
CA HIS A 126 6.40 0.59 5.43
C HIS A 126 7.19 1.88 5.56
N ALA A 127 8.50 1.82 5.32
CA ALA A 127 9.26 3.03 5.06
C ALA A 127 8.85 3.56 3.68
N ARG A 128 8.51 4.85 3.58
CA ARG A 128 8.28 5.50 2.29
C ARG A 128 9.57 5.40 1.47
N PRO A 129 9.56 4.82 0.26
CA PRO A 129 10.74 4.83 -0.61
C PRO A 129 11.17 6.28 -0.83
N ALA A 130 12.49 6.53 -0.87
CA ALA A 130 12.99 7.83 -1.30
C ALA A 130 12.48 8.10 -2.73
N PRO A 131 11.99 9.30 -3.05
CA PRO A 131 11.62 9.63 -4.43
C PRO A 131 12.84 9.45 -5.33
N ALA A 132 12.64 8.78 -6.48
CA ALA A 132 13.64 8.77 -7.55
C ALA A 132 13.82 10.22 -8.01
N GLY A 133 15.07 10.67 -8.03
CA GLY A 133 15.45 12.02 -8.45
C GLY A 133 15.23 12.29 -9.92
#